data_AF-A0A8J3A7B6-F1
#
_entry.id   AF-A0A8J3A7B6-F1
#
_cell.length_a   1.000
_cell.length_b   1.000
_cell.length_c   1.000
_cell.angle_alpha   90.00
_cell.angle_beta   90.00
_cell.angle_gamma   90.00
#
_symmetry.space_group_name_H-M   'P 1'
#
loop_
_entity.id
_entity.type
_entity.pdbx_description
1 polymer ?
#
loop_
_entity_poly.entity_id
_entity_poly.type
_entity_poly.pdbx_seq_one_letter_code
_entity_poly.pdbx_strand_id
1 'polypeptide(L)'
;MTITAALLATPLAAAAATPPNAAPATPPTAAPATPLAAAGATSLTAGGVARSCPRDVGAVRLADVGAGVHRDNVVCLAAQQVVVGYGDGTFRPTNPVSRAQFATFLHRLVTVERGRPAPAAVPFTDVPAGSTHAEAIGALTAAGIVSGTSATTFAPDRQLNRGQMAALLARTHRHLQPATAGPVALAAAPRDVVGTTFEHEVRQVIGAGIAAGHADGTFRPGVQVTREQMATFLVRLQQAIADPDIPPSDPSAPAPSTPAAPAPSAPTAPLPAAPAAPRVVVPTDGPRDSTLPEPIRDPEALGFPGPSTTGVTDPSRLRLVEGRVNLSRDGEVFENALVRGRIYVTGKDVTIRNVRLETGADWGIHVDSRNGARRLLVVDTEIIGQGDTCIAGIAHGNFTARRVEVTNCDDGMRIGPDTTVEGSFVHGLRKSKGDEHNDALQTTGGSNIRIRNNTLISVWKRQTSSVFLQAIFGPIDNVVVEGNLMSGGTYTVYVENVGEQPGPTNVHIRDNVFVQDSWLYGHRRFRDAQVTWRDNVTSSGQRLS
;
A
#
# COMPACT_ATOMS: atom_id res chain seq x y z
N MET A 1 -80.32 32.55 19.65
CA MET A 1 -79.41 31.38 19.52
C MET A 1 -79.29 31.06 18.04
N THR A 2 -78.26 31.62 17.40
CA THR A 2 -77.74 31.23 16.08
C THR A 2 -76.48 32.06 15.86
N ILE A 3 -75.37 31.37 15.65
CA ILE A 3 -74.04 31.93 15.42
C ILE A 3 -73.96 32.26 13.93
N THR A 4 -73.67 33.52 13.58
CA THR A 4 -73.39 33.94 12.20
C THR A 4 -71.99 34.53 12.16
N ALA A 5 -71.07 33.83 11.51
CA ALA A 5 -69.69 34.27 11.29
C ALA A 5 -69.66 35.31 10.15
N ALA A 6 -69.10 36.49 10.42
CA ALA A 6 -68.86 37.53 9.43
C ALA A 6 -67.39 37.50 8.97
N LEU A 7 -67.22 37.33 7.66
CA LEU A 7 -65.98 37.51 6.91
C LEU A 7 -65.55 38.99 6.96
N LEU A 8 -64.30 39.25 7.38
CA LEU A 8 -63.58 40.47 7.03
C LEU A 8 -62.15 40.10 6.63
N ALA A 9 -61.86 40.28 5.35
CA ALA A 9 -60.54 40.22 4.77
C ALA A 9 -59.84 41.58 4.95
N THR A 10 -58.58 41.56 5.37
CA THR A 10 -57.65 42.69 5.25
C THR A 10 -56.34 42.22 4.60
N PRO A 11 -55.68 43.08 3.80
CA PRO A 11 -54.60 42.67 2.91
C PRO A 11 -53.22 42.72 3.54
N LEU A 12 -52.35 41.96 2.89
CA LEU A 12 -50.91 41.76 3.05
C LEU A 12 -50.12 43.06 3.28
N ALA A 13 -49.39 43.13 4.41
CA ALA A 13 -48.31 44.09 4.62
C ALA A 13 -46.97 43.35 4.63
N ALA A 14 -46.08 43.74 3.72
CA ALA A 14 -44.73 43.21 3.56
C ALA A 14 -43.85 43.59 4.76
N ALA A 15 -43.23 42.59 5.40
CA ALA A 15 -42.11 42.79 6.32
C ALA A 15 -40.81 42.43 5.59
N ALA A 16 -39.85 43.35 5.68
CA ALA A 16 -38.60 43.38 4.96
C ALA A 16 -37.74 42.11 5.15
N ALA A 17 -37.21 41.61 4.03
CA ALA A 17 -36.16 40.61 4.01
C ALA A 17 -34.88 41.18 4.65
N THR A 18 -34.37 40.50 5.66
CA THR A 18 -32.98 40.62 6.09
C THR A 18 -32.08 40.06 4.99
N PRO A 19 -31.05 40.78 4.52
CA PRO A 19 -30.14 40.25 3.53
C PRO A 19 -29.37 39.05 4.13
N PRO A 20 -29.14 37.97 3.38
CA PRO A 20 -28.25 36.91 3.81
C PRO A 20 -26.85 37.50 4.02
N ASN A 21 -26.23 37.17 5.15
CA ASN A 21 -24.83 37.47 5.43
C ASN A 21 -23.98 37.17 4.18
N ALA A 22 -23.31 38.21 3.68
CA ALA A 22 -22.33 38.08 2.61
C ALA A 22 -21.32 36.99 2.98
N ALA A 23 -21.16 36.01 2.09
CA ALA A 23 -20.06 35.06 2.17
C ALA A 23 -18.74 35.85 2.29
N PRO A 24 -17.81 35.45 3.17
CA PRO A 24 -16.49 36.06 3.20
C PRO A 24 -15.87 35.90 1.81
N ALA A 25 -15.44 37.03 1.24
CA ALA A 25 -14.80 37.08 -0.07
C ALA A 25 -13.66 36.07 -0.12
N THR A 26 -13.70 35.17 -1.11
CA THR A 26 -12.58 34.31 -1.46
C THR A 26 -11.37 35.21 -1.75
N PRO A 27 -10.25 35.07 -1.01
CA PRO A 27 -9.03 35.75 -1.40
C PRO A 27 -8.62 35.22 -2.79
N PRO A 28 -8.02 36.07 -3.65
CA PRO A 28 -7.64 35.64 -4.99
C PRO A 28 -6.71 34.43 -4.88
N THR A 29 -7.04 33.38 -5.62
CA THR A 29 -6.21 32.19 -5.78
C THR A 29 -4.84 32.66 -6.26
N ALA A 30 -3.83 32.62 -5.38
CA ALA A 30 -2.46 32.85 -5.80
C ALA A 30 -2.14 31.78 -6.85
N ALA A 31 -1.74 32.22 -8.05
CA ALA A 31 -1.28 31.31 -9.09
C ALA A 31 -0.18 30.40 -8.51
N PRO A 32 -0.16 29.09 -8.85
CA PRO A 32 0.90 28.21 -8.37
C PRO A 32 2.25 28.75 -8.88
N ALA A 33 3.12 29.13 -7.95
CA ALA A 33 4.48 29.53 -8.27
C ALA A 33 5.25 28.31 -8.77
N THR A 34 5.52 28.27 -10.07
CA THR A 34 6.20 27.18 -10.76
C THR A 34 7.65 27.07 -10.28
N PRO A 35 8.14 25.87 -9.91
CA PRO A 35 9.57 25.64 -9.74
C PRO A 35 10.31 25.88 -11.07
N LEU A 36 11.55 26.36 -11.00
CA LEU A 36 12.35 26.72 -12.17
C LEU A 36 12.50 25.51 -13.12
N ALA A 37 12.07 25.67 -14.38
CA ALA A 37 12.48 24.78 -15.45
C ALA A 37 13.97 25.00 -15.72
N ALA A 38 14.75 23.92 -15.80
CA ALA A 38 16.18 24.00 -16.04
C ALA A 38 16.46 24.67 -17.41
N ALA A 39 16.80 25.96 -17.39
CA ALA A 39 17.29 26.68 -18.55
C ALA A 39 18.74 27.11 -18.27
N GLY A 40 19.64 26.67 -19.15
CA GLY A 40 21.07 26.96 -19.08
C GLY A 40 21.92 25.74 -18.79
N ALA A 41 22.00 24.81 -19.74
CA ALA A 41 23.03 23.79 -19.73
C ALA A 41 24.39 24.45 -20.00
N THR A 42 25.12 24.79 -18.95
CA THR A 42 26.58 24.81 -19.04
C THR A 42 27.04 23.36 -19.15
N SER A 43 27.58 23.02 -20.31
CA SER A 43 28.11 21.70 -20.65
C SER A 43 29.15 21.25 -19.63
N LEU A 44 28.74 20.43 -18.67
CA LEU A 44 29.65 19.62 -17.86
C LEU A 44 29.96 18.35 -18.67
N THR A 45 31.19 18.31 -19.18
CA THR A 45 31.80 17.15 -19.81
C THR A 45 31.63 15.90 -18.95
N ALA A 46 31.40 14.76 -19.61
CA ALA A 46 31.26 13.44 -19.01
C ALA A 46 32.33 13.15 -17.93
N GLY A 47 31.96 13.40 -16.67
CA GLY A 47 32.72 13.11 -15.46
C GLY A 47 31.70 12.74 -14.38
N GLY A 48 31.86 11.56 -13.78
CA GLY A 48 30.85 10.88 -12.99
C GLY A 48 30.19 11.75 -11.91
N VAL A 49 28.87 11.63 -11.80
CA VAL A 49 28.08 12.18 -10.70
C VAL A 49 28.66 11.64 -9.39
N ALA A 50 29.24 12.50 -8.57
CA ALA A 50 29.83 12.11 -7.31
C ALA A 50 28.73 11.53 -6.39
N ARG A 51 28.81 10.22 -6.13
CA ARG A 51 27.92 9.45 -5.23
C ARG A 51 28.05 9.83 -3.74
N SER A 52 28.84 10.85 -3.41
CA SER A 52 29.08 11.32 -2.05
C SER A 52 28.93 12.85 -1.98
N CYS A 53 28.26 13.35 -0.94
CA CYS A 53 28.12 14.79 -0.69
C CYS A 53 29.49 15.49 -0.80
N PRO A 54 29.62 16.56 -1.61
CA PRO A 54 30.88 17.29 -1.73
C PRO A 54 31.33 17.82 -0.36
N ARG A 55 32.59 17.59 0.00
CA ARG A 55 33.18 18.02 1.28
C ARG A 55 33.28 19.56 1.39
N ASP A 56 33.22 20.26 0.27
CA ASP A 56 33.22 21.73 0.19
C ASP A 56 31.85 22.27 -0.23
N VAL A 57 30.92 22.31 0.74
CA VAL A 57 29.53 22.81 0.62
C VAL A 57 29.40 24.33 0.39
N GLY A 58 30.43 25.00 -0.12
CA GLY A 58 30.49 26.45 -0.32
C GLY A 58 29.79 26.99 -1.58
N ALA A 59 29.42 26.12 -2.54
CA ALA A 59 28.99 26.54 -3.87
C ALA A 59 27.46 26.76 -4.02
N VAL A 60 26.62 26.16 -3.17
CA VAL A 60 25.15 26.32 -3.26
C VAL A 60 24.65 27.18 -2.11
N ARG A 61 24.22 28.41 -2.42
CA ARG A 61 23.61 29.34 -1.45
C ARG A 61 22.11 29.42 -1.68
N LEU A 62 21.34 29.00 -0.68
CA LEU A 62 19.89 29.16 -0.60
C LEU A 62 19.61 30.21 0.49
N ALA A 63 18.95 31.30 0.14
CA ALA A 63 18.92 32.53 0.95
C ALA A 63 18.24 32.37 2.33
N ASP A 64 17.34 31.40 2.45
CA ASP A 64 16.50 31.13 3.61
C ASP A 64 16.83 29.80 4.31
N VAL A 65 17.92 29.13 3.90
CA VAL A 65 18.42 27.92 4.58
C VAL A 65 19.47 28.34 5.60
N GLY A 66 19.01 28.64 6.81
CA GLY A 66 19.84 29.01 7.95
C GLY A 66 20.61 27.84 8.58
N ALA A 67 21.30 28.12 9.69
CA ALA A 67 21.89 27.07 10.51
C ALA A 67 20.79 26.19 11.14
N GLY A 68 20.93 24.88 11.03
CA GLY A 68 19.95 23.92 11.55
C GLY A 68 20.32 22.48 11.22
N VAL A 69 19.70 21.52 11.91
CA VAL A 69 20.04 20.09 11.80
C VAL A 69 19.79 19.50 10.40
N HIS A 70 18.94 20.14 9.60
CA HIS A 70 18.63 19.71 8.23
C HIS A 70 19.48 20.42 7.17
N ARG A 71 20.21 21.47 7.54
CA ARG A 71 20.93 22.37 6.60
C ARG A 71 21.83 21.58 5.66
N ASP A 72 22.68 20.72 6.20
CA ASP A 72 23.69 20.02 5.39
C ASP A 72 23.05 19.00 4.44
N ASN A 73 21.92 18.42 4.83
CA ASN A 73 21.14 17.55 3.94
C ASN A 73 20.54 18.32 2.77
N VAL A 74 19.98 19.51 3.04
CA VAL A 74 19.45 20.40 2.01
C VAL A 74 20.55 20.82 1.03
N VAL A 75 21.70 21.25 1.55
CA VAL A 75 22.83 21.69 0.73
C VAL A 75 23.42 20.53 -0.09
N CYS A 76 23.54 19.33 0.50
CA CYS A 76 24.01 18.15 -0.22
C CYS A 76 23.10 17.81 -1.40
N LEU A 77 21.79 17.67 -1.16
CA LEU A 77 20.84 17.34 -2.22
C LEU A 77 20.72 18.45 -3.27
N ALA A 78 20.92 19.71 -2.89
CA ALA A 78 20.92 20.83 -3.83
C ALA A 78 22.19 20.81 -4.71
N ALA A 79 23.35 20.46 -4.16
CA ALA A 79 24.57 20.25 -4.94
C ALA A 79 24.43 19.08 -5.94
N GLN A 80 23.69 18.04 -5.56
CA GLN A 80 23.35 16.93 -6.46
C GLN A 80 22.18 17.24 -7.43
N GLN A 81 21.59 18.43 -7.34
CA GLN A 81 20.40 18.83 -8.10
C GLN A 81 19.17 17.94 -7.85
N VAL A 82 19.16 17.17 -6.76
CA VAL A 82 18.00 16.37 -6.33
C VAL A 82 16.89 17.30 -5.86
N VAL A 83 17.21 18.21 -4.94
CA VAL A 83 16.30 19.28 -4.53
C VAL A 83 16.70 20.58 -5.21
N VAL A 84 15.72 21.42 -5.51
CA VAL A 84 15.94 22.78 -6.05
C VAL A 84 15.13 23.79 -5.26
N GLY A 85 15.68 24.99 -5.14
CA GLY A 85 14.98 26.16 -4.64
C GLY A 85 14.02 26.76 -5.67
N TYR A 86 13.47 27.91 -5.31
CA TYR A 86 12.61 28.73 -6.14
C TYR A 86 13.47 29.77 -6.89
N GLY A 87 12.91 30.37 -7.95
CA GLY A 87 13.63 31.35 -8.77
C GLY A 87 14.05 32.63 -8.04
N ASP A 88 13.51 32.86 -6.83
CA ASP A 88 13.87 33.95 -5.92
C ASP A 88 15.11 33.64 -5.05
N GLY A 89 15.75 32.47 -5.24
CA GLY A 89 16.92 32.04 -4.47
C GLY A 89 16.59 31.40 -3.12
N THR A 90 15.31 31.18 -2.80
CA THR A 90 14.85 30.53 -1.56
C THR A 90 14.64 29.02 -1.74
N PHE A 91 14.69 28.27 -0.65
CA PHE A 91 14.37 26.84 -0.57
C PHE A 91 13.00 26.56 0.05
N ARG A 92 12.53 27.48 0.90
CA ARG A 92 11.32 27.42 1.73
C ARG A 92 11.31 26.18 2.64
N PRO A 93 12.25 26.07 3.59
CA PRO A 93 12.51 24.84 4.34
C PRO A 93 11.31 24.33 5.15
N THR A 94 10.47 25.24 5.67
CA THR A 94 9.31 24.92 6.52
C THR A 94 8.03 24.63 5.74
N ASN A 95 8.01 24.85 4.42
CA ASN A 95 6.82 24.55 3.62
C ASN A 95 6.58 23.04 3.53
N PRO A 96 5.32 22.59 3.53
CA PRO A 96 4.99 21.20 3.26
C PRO A 96 5.30 20.84 1.80
N VAL A 97 5.47 19.54 1.56
CA VAL A 97 5.82 19.00 0.25
C VAL A 97 4.59 18.40 -0.44
N SER A 98 4.28 18.88 -1.65
CA SER A 98 3.21 18.29 -2.46
C SER A 98 3.62 16.94 -3.06
N ARG A 99 2.63 16.13 -3.45
CA ARG A 99 2.85 14.86 -4.13
C ARG A 99 3.72 14.99 -5.38
N ALA A 100 3.45 15.99 -6.21
CA ALA A 100 4.21 16.22 -7.44
C ALA A 100 5.64 16.69 -7.18
N GLN A 101 5.84 17.55 -6.17
CA GLN A 101 7.17 17.96 -5.73
C GLN A 101 7.98 16.76 -5.23
N PHE A 102 7.40 15.93 -4.37
CA PHE A 102 8.10 14.77 -3.84
C PHE A 102 8.42 13.73 -4.93
N ALA A 103 7.49 13.48 -5.86
CA ALA A 103 7.76 12.65 -7.04
C ALA A 103 8.95 13.20 -7.85
N THR A 104 9.04 14.52 -8.02
CA THR A 104 10.17 15.14 -8.72
C THR A 104 11.49 14.92 -8.01
N PHE A 105 11.51 15.03 -6.67
CA PHE A 105 12.72 14.79 -5.89
C PHE A 105 13.15 13.32 -5.92
N LEU A 106 12.20 12.39 -5.78
CA LEU A 106 12.49 10.95 -5.91
C LEU A 106 13.01 10.61 -7.31
N HIS A 107 12.44 11.20 -8.37
CA HIS A 107 12.89 10.95 -9.74
C HIS A 107 14.33 11.41 -9.95
N ARG A 108 14.70 12.58 -9.42
CA ARG A 108 16.06 13.08 -9.48
C ARG A 108 17.01 12.26 -8.63
N LEU A 109 16.59 11.82 -7.44
CA LEU A 109 17.39 10.90 -6.62
C LEU A 109 17.64 9.58 -7.36
N VAL A 110 16.62 8.96 -7.93
CA VAL A 110 16.76 7.75 -8.77
C VAL A 110 17.71 8.03 -9.94
N THR A 111 17.61 9.21 -10.56
CA THR A 111 18.52 9.63 -11.64
C THR A 111 19.98 9.68 -11.20
N VAL A 112 20.24 10.21 -10.01
CA VAL A 112 21.58 10.26 -9.40
C VAL A 112 22.09 8.85 -9.08
N GLU A 113 21.25 7.98 -8.51
CA GLU A 113 21.66 6.66 -8.02
C GLU A 113 21.81 5.61 -9.14
N ARG A 114 20.92 5.62 -10.14
CA ARG A 114 20.79 4.56 -11.14
C ARG A 114 20.74 5.06 -12.60
N GLY A 115 20.86 6.36 -12.82
CA GLY A 115 20.68 6.99 -14.13
C GLY A 115 19.22 7.38 -14.38
N ARG A 116 19.01 8.29 -15.33
CA ARG A 116 17.69 8.87 -15.62
C ARG A 116 16.72 7.76 -16.04
N PRO A 117 15.60 7.57 -15.31
CA PRO A 117 14.54 6.67 -15.73
C PRO A 117 14.06 6.99 -17.14
N ALA A 118 13.64 5.97 -17.89
CA ALA A 118 13.04 6.19 -19.20
C ALA A 118 11.77 7.07 -19.04
N PRO A 119 11.59 8.11 -19.86
CA PRO A 119 10.35 8.88 -19.87
C PRO A 119 9.16 7.95 -20.14
N ALA A 120 8.07 8.14 -19.41
CA ALA A 120 6.85 7.36 -19.57
C ALA A 120 5.63 8.29 -19.67
N ALA A 121 4.59 7.80 -20.35
CA ALA A 121 3.33 8.52 -20.48
C ALA A 121 2.71 8.75 -19.09
N VAL A 122 2.11 9.92 -18.90
CA VAL A 122 1.40 10.27 -17.67
C VAL A 122 -0.04 9.79 -17.79
N PRO A 123 -0.49 8.83 -16.96
CA PRO A 123 -1.85 8.28 -17.07
C PRO A 123 -2.93 9.17 -16.40
N PHE A 124 -2.54 10.33 -15.86
CA PHE A 124 -3.40 11.16 -15.02
C PHE A 124 -3.82 12.44 -15.76
N THR A 125 -5.13 12.68 -15.81
CA THR A 125 -5.75 13.82 -16.52
C THR A 125 -5.53 15.16 -15.81
N ASP A 126 -5.26 15.13 -14.51
CA ASP A 126 -4.92 16.30 -13.68
C ASP A 126 -3.41 16.61 -13.67
N VAL A 127 -2.62 15.94 -14.53
CA VAL A 127 -1.20 16.24 -14.76
C VAL A 127 -1.02 16.59 -16.23
N PRO A 128 -1.06 17.90 -16.58
CA PRO A 128 -0.86 18.34 -17.96
C PRO A 128 0.49 17.89 -18.50
N ALA A 129 0.57 17.52 -19.78
CA ALA A 129 1.82 17.07 -20.41
C ALA A 129 2.95 18.13 -20.34
N GLY A 130 2.60 19.43 -20.27
CA GLY A 130 3.55 20.53 -20.08
C GLY A 130 3.89 20.85 -18.61
N SER A 131 3.36 20.10 -17.64
CA SER A 131 3.71 20.28 -16.23
C SER A 131 5.17 19.96 -15.98
N THR A 132 5.85 20.76 -15.16
CA THR A 132 7.25 20.52 -14.74
C THR A 132 7.42 19.20 -13.98
N HIS A 133 6.33 18.61 -13.50
CA HIS A 133 6.31 17.34 -12.79
C HIS A 133 5.93 16.14 -13.67
N ALA A 134 5.46 16.38 -14.91
CA ALA A 134 4.89 15.34 -15.77
C ALA A 134 5.86 14.18 -16.02
N GLU A 135 7.11 14.49 -16.38
CA GLU A 135 8.14 13.46 -16.61
C GLU A 135 8.38 12.62 -15.36
N ALA A 136 8.61 13.28 -14.21
CA ALA A 136 8.87 12.58 -12.96
C ALA A 136 7.70 11.70 -12.52
N ILE A 137 6.47 12.23 -12.63
CA ILE A 137 5.26 11.49 -12.30
C ILE A 137 5.09 10.30 -13.24
N GLY A 138 5.24 10.48 -14.55
CA GLY A 138 5.15 9.40 -15.52
C GLY A 138 6.19 8.31 -15.27
N ALA A 139 7.47 8.70 -15.19
CA ALA A 139 8.57 7.78 -14.99
C ALA A 139 8.50 7.02 -13.65
N LEU A 140 8.18 7.70 -12.54
CA LEU A 140 8.03 7.02 -11.25
C LEU A 140 6.75 6.21 -11.14
N THR A 141 5.71 6.54 -11.91
CA THR A 141 4.51 5.71 -12.03
C THR A 141 4.87 4.42 -12.75
N ALA A 142 5.63 4.49 -13.84
CA ALA A 142 6.15 3.31 -14.55
C ALA A 142 7.11 2.48 -13.68
N ALA A 143 7.96 3.13 -12.89
CA ALA A 143 8.88 2.47 -11.95
C ALA A 143 8.18 1.89 -10.70
N GLY A 144 6.90 2.21 -10.50
CA GLY A 144 6.14 1.70 -9.38
C GLY A 144 6.40 2.32 -8.03
N ILE A 145 7.03 3.49 -8.04
CA ILE A 145 7.35 4.23 -6.84
C ILE A 145 6.14 5.07 -6.41
N VAL A 146 5.49 5.76 -7.36
CA VAL A 146 4.28 6.56 -7.11
C VAL A 146 3.05 5.93 -7.77
N SER A 147 1.87 6.25 -7.26
CA SER A 147 0.57 5.85 -7.82
C SER A 147 -0.39 7.04 -7.80
N GLY A 148 -1.36 7.04 -8.71
CA GLY A 148 -2.45 8.01 -8.68
C GLY A 148 -3.33 7.86 -7.45
N THR A 149 -4.11 8.89 -7.16
CA THR A 149 -5.26 8.78 -6.26
C THR A 149 -6.39 8.02 -6.94
N SER A 150 -6.54 8.12 -8.25
CA SER A 150 -7.43 7.23 -9.00
C SER A 150 -6.69 6.66 -10.21
N ALA A 151 -7.38 5.88 -11.04
CA ALA A 151 -6.85 5.45 -12.33
C ALA A 151 -6.43 6.64 -13.23
N THR A 152 -7.10 7.79 -13.09
CA THR A 152 -6.91 8.97 -13.95
C THR A 152 -6.53 10.24 -13.19
N THR A 153 -6.31 10.19 -11.88
CA THR A 153 -6.04 11.39 -11.05
C THR A 153 -4.80 11.15 -10.20
N PHE A 154 -3.87 12.10 -10.16
CA PHE A 154 -2.65 12.06 -9.37
C PHE A 154 -2.73 12.88 -8.08
N ALA A 155 -3.54 13.95 -8.07
CA ALA A 155 -3.59 15.01 -7.06
C ALA A 155 -2.22 15.69 -6.84
N PRO A 156 -1.66 16.39 -7.84
CA PRO A 156 -0.29 16.90 -7.81
C PRO A 156 -0.01 17.92 -6.70
N ASP A 157 -0.98 18.77 -6.38
CA ASP A 157 -0.84 19.84 -5.37
C ASP A 157 -1.14 19.38 -3.95
N ARG A 158 -1.66 18.16 -3.77
CA ARG A 158 -1.99 17.64 -2.45
C ARG A 158 -0.72 17.42 -1.63
N GLN A 159 -0.72 17.93 -0.40
CA GLN A 159 0.39 17.78 0.54
C GLN A 159 0.51 16.32 1.00
N LEU A 160 1.75 15.85 1.15
CA LEU A 160 2.02 14.53 1.71
C LEU A 160 2.08 14.59 3.23
N ASN A 161 1.37 13.67 3.88
CA ASN A 161 1.64 13.36 5.28
C ASN A 161 2.84 12.40 5.41
N ARG A 162 3.34 12.26 6.64
CA ARG A 162 4.55 11.51 6.95
C ARG A 162 4.41 10.01 6.65
N GLY A 163 3.24 9.42 6.86
CA GLY A 163 2.95 8.03 6.51
C GLY A 163 2.99 7.78 5.00
N GLN A 164 2.36 8.66 4.22
CA GLN A 164 2.41 8.61 2.76
C GLN A 164 3.83 8.81 2.23
N MET A 165 4.60 9.74 2.83
CA MET A 165 6.01 9.94 2.47
C MET A 165 6.85 8.70 2.80
N ALA A 166 6.65 8.07 3.97
CA ALA A 166 7.30 6.81 4.34
C ALA A 166 7.00 5.70 3.34
N ALA A 167 5.75 5.56 2.89
CA ALA A 167 5.37 4.58 1.89
C ALA A 167 6.10 4.77 0.55
N LEU A 168 6.23 6.01 0.09
CA LEU A 168 6.96 6.35 -1.13
C LEU A 168 8.48 6.15 -0.99
N LEU A 169 9.05 6.46 0.18
CA LEU A 169 10.46 6.19 0.49
C LEU A 169 10.75 4.69 0.54
N ALA A 170 9.90 3.89 1.18
CA ALA A 170 10.02 2.43 1.23
C ALA A 170 9.99 1.81 -0.18
N ARG A 171 9.06 2.27 -1.03
CA ARG A 171 8.97 1.82 -2.43
C ARG A 171 10.21 2.21 -3.23
N THR A 172 10.72 3.43 -3.04
CA THR A 172 11.94 3.90 -3.70
C THR A 172 13.15 3.11 -3.26
N HIS A 173 13.30 2.85 -1.96
CA HIS A 173 14.37 2.04 -1.40
C HIS A 173 14.39 0.64 -2.03
N ARG A 174 13.24 -0.05 -2.04
CA ARG A 174 13.12 -1.37 -2.69
C ARG A 174 13.43 -1.33 -4.18
N HIS A 175 13.01 -0.26 -4.89
CA HIS A 175 13.30 -0.10 -6.31
C HIS A 175 14.80 0.07 -6.59
N LEU A 176 15.52 0.72 -5.68
CA LEU A 176 16.95 1.03 -5.82
C LEU A 176 17.86 -0.05 -5.26
N GLN A 177 17.34 -1.01 -4.49
CA GLN A 177 18.10 -2.16 -4.01
C GLN A 177 18.52 -3.09 -5.17
N PRO A 178 19.71 -3.71 -5.09
CA PRO A 178 20.11 -4.71 -6.06
C PRO A 178 19.19 -5.93 -5.97
N ALA A 179 18.99 -6.65 -7.09
CA ALA A 179 18.13 -7.83 -7.14
C ALA A 179 18.56 -8.97 -6.21
N THR A 180 19.80 -8.93 -5.71
CA THR A 180 20.39 -9.87 -4.76
C THR A 180 20.19 -9.46 -3.29
N ALA A 181 19.63 -8.28 -3.02
CA ALA A 181 19.36 -7.83 -1.66
C ALA A 181 18.31 -8.75 -1.00
N GLY A 182 18.58 -9.15 0.24
CA GLY A 182 17.60 -9.84 1.09
C GLY A 182 16.44 -8.92 1.50
N PRO A 183 15.43 -9.46 2.19
CA PRO A 183 14.32 -8.65 2.71
C PRO A 183 14.83 -7.55 3.65
N VAL A 184 14.25 -6.35 3.53
CA VAL A 184 14.57 -5.21 4.41
C VAL A 184 14.14 -5.55 5.83
N ALA A 185 15.07 -5.45 6.79
CA ALA A 185 14.75 -5.66 8.20
C ALA A 185 13.68 -4.67 8.68
N LEU A 186 12.66 -5.17 9.38
CA LEU A 186 11.59 -4.35 9.93
C LEU A 186 11.91 -3.93 11.36
N ALA A 187 11.88 -2.62 11.63
CA ALA A 187 11.97 -2.12 13.00
C ALA A 187 10.71 -2.45 13.83
N ALA A 188 10.76 -2.23 15.13
CA ALA A 188 9.55 -2.20 15.95
C ALA A 188 8.62 -1.06 15.50
N ALA A 189 7.31 -1.32 15.48
CA ALA A 189 6.32 -0.32 15.11
C ALA A 189 6.20 0.77 16.21
N PRO A 190 6.26 2.07 15.84
CA PRO A 190 5.89 3.15 16.76
C PRO A 190 4.41 3.05 17.15
N ARG A 191 4.08 3.45 18.39
CA ARG A 191 2.78 3.15 19.04
C ARG A 191 1.53 3.69 18.32
N ASP A 192 1.68 4.74 17.52
CA ASP A 192 0.61 5.42 16.78
C ASP A 192 0.56 5.02 15.30
N VAL A 193 1.36 4.03 14.92
CA VAL A 193 1.39 3.44 13.58
C VAL A 193 0.94 1.99 13.61
N VAL A 194 1.10 1.31 14.74
CA VAL A 194 0.51 0.00 14.99
C VAL A 194 -0.99 0.10 14.66
N GLY A 195 -1.47 -0.69 13.68
CA GLY A 195 -2.90 -0.70 13.30
C GLY A 195 -3.26 0.21 12.17
N THR A 196 -2.26 0.80 11.54
CA THR A 196 -2.45 1.71 10.42
C THR A 196 -1.90 1.10 9.14
N THR A 197 -2.50 1.48 8.01
CA THR A 197 -2.05 1.09 6.67
C THR A 197 -0.59 1.44 6.34
N PHE A 198 0.05 2.30 7.14
CA PHE A 198 1.44 2.70 6.94
C PHE A 198 2.41 1.90 7.80
N GLU A 199 1.94 0.99 8.67
CA GLU A 199 2.79 0.26 9.62
C GLU A 199 3.95 -0.44 8.94
N HIS A 200 3.67 -1.26 7.94
CA HIS A 200 4.69 -2.01 7.24
C HIS A 200 5.76 -1.09 6.62
N GLU A 201 5.36 -0.09 5.83
CA GLU A 201 6.29 0.82 5.21
C GLU A 201 7.04 1.71 6.21
N VAL A 202 6.41 2.12 7.31
CA VAL A 202 7.06 2.86 8.39
C VAL A 202 8.12 2.00 9.07
N ARG A 203 7.82 0.75 9.37
CA ARG A 203 8.79 -0.20 9.94
C ARG A 203 9.96 -0.45 9.00
N GLN A 204 9.72 -0.50 7.69
CA GLN A 204 10.77 -0.62 6.67
C GLN A 204 11.68 0.60 6.66
N VAL A 205 11.13 1.82 6.60
CA VAL A 205 11.98 3.03 6.55
C VAL A 205 12.69 3.29 7.89
N ILE A 206 12.14 2.86 9.02
CA ILE A 206 12.85 2.92 10.31
C ILE A 206 13.94 1.84 10.36
N GLY A 207 13.63 0.61 9.95
CA GLY A 207 14.60 -0.50 9.95
C GLY A 207 15.78 -0.25 9.01
N ALA A 208 15.54 0.42 7.89
CA ALA A 208 16.58 0.86 6.97
C ALA A 208 17.27 2.18 7.38
N GLY A 209 16.94 2.76 8.54
CA GLY A 209 17.51 4.04 9.00
C GLY A 209 17.12 5.28 8.19
N ILE A 210 16.19 5.15 7.25
CA ILE A 210 15.71 6.23 6.36
C ILE A 210 14.87 7.26 7.14
N ALA A 211 14.03 6.78 8.06
CA ALA A 211 13.20 7.62 8.92
C ALA A 211 13.36 7.21 10.39
N ALA A 212 12.90 8.06 11.29
CA ALA A 212 12.88 7.78 12.73
C ALA A 212 11.54 8.20 13.34
N GLY A 213 11.17 7.55 14.44
CA GLY A 213 10.12 8.02 15.34
C GLY A 213 10.60 9.17 16.23
N HIS A 214 9.69 9.66 17.06
CA HIS A 214 9.93 10.64 18.10
C HIS A 214 10.32 9.95 19.41
N ALA A 215 10.99 10.68 20.30
CA ALA A 215 11.41 10.16 21.61
C ALA A 215 10.24 9.70 22.49
N ASP A 216 9.03 10.21 22.22
CA ASP A 216 7.81 9.76 22.88
C ASP A 216 7.32 8.39 22.40
N GLY A 217 7.98 7.75 21.42
CA GLY A 217 7.59 6.46 20.85
C GLY A 217 6.56 6.54 19.72
N THR A 218 6.25 7.74 19.21
CA THR A 218 5.34 7.94 18.06
C THR A 218 6.08 8.15 16.75
N PHE A 219 5.41 7.97 15.61
CA PHE A 219 5.88 8.36 14.29
C PHE A 219 5.15 9.58 13.75
N ARG A 220 3.89 9.78 14.14
CA ARG A 220 2.96 10.84 13.68
C ARG A 220 2.66 10.75 12.18
N PRO A 221 2.06 9.63 11.71
CA PRO A 221 1.88 9.36 10.27
C PRO A 221 0.94 10.37 9.58
N GLY A 222 0.01 10.98 10.31
CA GLY A 222 -0.93 11.98 9.77
C GLY A 222 -0.37 13.39 9.63
N VAL A 223 0.81 13.68 10.16
CA VAL A 223 1.39 15.05 10.16
C VAL A 223 2.13 15.31 8.83
N GLN A 224 2.04 16.53 8.31
CA GLN A 224 2.78 16.95 7.11
C GLN A 224 4.29 16.98 7.36
N VAL A 225 5.07 16.68 6.33
CA VAL A 225 6.54 16.75 6.37
C VAL A 225 7.01 18.02 5.67
N THR A 226 7.88 18.78 6.32
CA THR A 226 8.47 19.99 5.73
C THR A 226 9.55 19.64 4.71
N ARG A 227 9.87 20.57 3.81
CA ARG A 227 10.92 20.40 2.79
C ARG A 227 12.29 20.09 3.38
N GLU A 228 12.65 20.68 4.51
CA GLU A 228 13.93 20.39 5.18
C GLU A 228 13.96 19.01 5.85
N GLN A 229 12.85 18.57 6.44
CA GLN A 229 12.73 17.22 7.01
C GLN A 229 12.77 16.15 5.91
N MET A 230 12.11 16.41 4.79
CA MET A 230 12.17 15.57 3.60
C MET A 230 13.60 15.44 3.07
N ALA A 231 14.40 16.51 3.09
CA ALA A 231 15.80 16.44 2.67
C ALA A 231 16.60 15.44 3.52
N THR A 232 16.36 15.40 4.83
CA THR A 232 16.98 14.39 5.69
C THR A 232 16.59 12.97 5.30
N PHE A 233 15.32 12.71 4.97
CA PHE A 233 14.91 11.37 4.52
C PHE A 233 15.55 10.96 3.21
N LEU A 234 15.68 11.88 2.25
CA LEU A 234 16.31 11.57 0.96
C LEU A 234 17.81 11.30 1.11
N VAL A 235 18.54 12.04 1.96
CA VAL A 235 19.95 11.73 2.23
C VAL A 235 20.08 10.37 2.92
N ARG A 236 19.24 10.07 3.90
CA ARG A 236 19.26 8.77 4.59
C ARG A 236 18.87 7.63 3.65
N LEU A 237 17.98 7.87 2.70
CA LEU A 237 17.68 6.93 1.63
C LEU A 237 18.92 6.63 0.77
N GLN A 238 19.70 7.65 0.37
CA GLN A 238 20.96 7.42 -0.36
C GLN A 238 21.96 6.63 0.48
N GLN A 239 22.06 6.94 1.77
CA GLN A 239 22.93 6.21 2.71
C GLN A 239 22.51 4.73 2.82
N ALA A 240 21.22 4.45 2.99
CA ALA A 240 20.69 3.09 3.07
C ALA A 240 20.91 2.28 1.78
N ILE A 241 20.94 2.95 0.62
CA ILE A 241 21.25 2.31 -0.67
C ILE A 241 22.75 2.03 -0.81
N ALA A 242 23.60 2.96 -0.35
CA ALA A 242 25.04 2.87 -0.45
C ALA A 242 25.64 1.84 0.51
N ASP A 243 25.06 1.70 1.70
CA ASP A 243 25.54 0.81 2.75
C ASP A 243 24.36 0.17 3.52
N PRO A 244 23.90 -1.03 3.10
CA PRO A 244 22.74 -1.70 3.70
C PRO A 244 23.03 -2.31 5.08
N ASP A 245 24.29 -2.34 5.52
CA ASP A 245 24.72 -2.96 6.78
C ASP A 245 24.96 -1.94 7.91
N ILE A 246 24.81 -0.63 7.66
CA ILE A 246 24.91 0.40 8.70
C ILE A 246 23.63 0.42 9.56
N PRO A 247 23.72 0.14 10.88
CA PRO A 247 22.58 0.28 11.78
C PRO A 247 22.14 1.74 11.93
N PRO A 248 20.86 2.01 12.27
CA PRO A 248 20.32 3.37 12.33
C PRO A 248 21.15 4.27 13.25
N SER A 249 21.64 5.39 12.72
CA SER A 249 22.21 6.45 13.54
C SER A 249 21.13 7.11 14.40
N ASP A 250 21.42 7.30 15.69
CA ASP A 250 20.57 7.98 16.67
C ASP A 250 19.99 9.28 16.08
N PRO A 251 18.65 9.49 16.08
CA PRO A 251 18.04 10.71 15.56
C PRO A 251 18.48 12.01 16.25
N SER A 252 19.21 11.92 17.37
CA SER A 252 19.74 13.06 18.13
C SER A 252 21.26 13.28 17.97
N ALA A 253 21.99 12.39 17.30
CA ALA A 253 23.45 12.47 17.23
C ALA A 253 23.95 13.27 16.00
N PRO A 254 24.90 14.22 16.17
CA PRO A 254 25.64 14.77 15.03
C PRO A 254 26.49 13.67 14.36
N ALA A 255 26.72 13.81 13.05
CA ALA A 255 27.30 12.77 12.19
C ALA A 255 28.59 12.14 12.78
N PRO A 256 28.70 10.80 12.87
CA PRO A 256 29.90 10.14 13.36
C PRO A 256 31.02 10.09 12.30
N SER A 257 32.26 10.22 12.77
CA SER A 257 33.49 10.02 11.99
C SER A 257 33.86 8.53 11.88
N THR A 258 34.43 8.16 10.72
CA THR A 258 34.76 6.81 10.21
C THR A 258 35.64 5.92 11.09
N PRO A 259 35.39 4.60 11.08
CA PRO A 259 36.45 3.59 11.24
C PRO A 259 36.54 2.55 10.09
N ALA A 260 37.71 1.92 9.99
CA ALA A 260 38.21 1.07 8.90
C ALA A 260 37.68 -0.38 8.86
N ALA A 261 37.81 -1.01 7.68
CA ALA A 261 37.28 -2.33 7.30
C ALA A 261 38.04 -3.56 7.87
N PRO A 262 37.37 -4.73 8.04
CA PRO A 262 38.05 -6.02 8.19
C PRO A 262 37.80 -7.02 7.03
N ALA A 263 38.68 -8.03 6.97
CA ALA A 263 38.89 -9.03 5.92
C ALA A 263 37.95 -10.27 5.98
N PRO A 264 37.90 -11.15 4.94
CA PRO A 264 36.84 -12.15 4.77
C PRO A 264 37.11 -13.52 5.42
N SER A 265 36.05 -14.30 5.68
CA SER A 265 36.09 -15.67 6.20
C SER A 265 35.62 -16.72 5.17
N ALA A 266 36.12 -17.95 5.32
CA ALA A 266 36.08 -19.10 4.39
C ALA A 266 34.80 -20.00 4.50
N PRO A 267 34.58 -20.98 3.60
CA PRO A 267 33.26 -21.56 3.31
C PRO A 267 32.89 -22.86 4.07
N THR A 268 31.58 -23.13 4.10
CA THR A 268 30.85 -24.20 4.80
C THR A 268 30.82 -25.55 4.05
N ALA A 269 30.74 -26.66 4.78
CA ALA A 269 30.59 -28.04 4.26
C ALA A 269 29.10 -28.45 4.09
N PRO A 270 28.77 -29.50 3.29
CA PRO A 270 27.40 -29.83 2.88
C PRO A 270 26.70 -30.90 3.75
N LEU A 271 25.36 -30.84 3.81
CA LEU A 271 24.48 -31.84 4.45
C LEU A 271 23.97 -32.91 3.45
N PRO A 272 23.66 -34.14 3.90
CA PRO A 272 23.26 -35.28 3.04
C PRO A 272 21.75 -35.37 2.72
N ALA A 273 21.43 -36.31 1.81
CA ALA A 273 20.19 -36.46 1.04
C ALA A 273 18.92 -36.92 1.81
N ALA A 274 17.76 -36.57 1.25
CA ALA A 274 16.42 -36.84 1.77
C ALA A 274 15.85 -38.24 1.42
N PRO A 275 15.08 -38.89 2.32
CA PRO A 275 14.21 -40.01 1.97
C PRO A 275 12.76 -39.57 1.68
N ALA A 276 12.02 -40.47 1.01
CA ALA A 276 10.73 -40.26 0.34
C ALA A 276 9.53 -39.93 1.25
N ALA A 277 8.52 -39.28 0.64
CA ALA A 277 7.34 -38.70 1.27
C ALA A 277 6.32 -39.71 1.84
N PRO A 278 5.79 -39.46 3.06
CA PRO A 278 4.54 -40.05 3.53
C PRO A 278 3.36 -39.07 3.43
N ARG A 279 2.15 -39.62 3.27
CA ARG A 279 0.87 -38.91 3.40
C ARG A 279 0.82 -38.12 4.71
N VAL A 280 0.58 -36.81 4.64
CA VAL A 280 0.40 -35.98 5.83
C VAL A 280 -0.97 -36.24 6.42
N VAL A 281 -0.96 -36.89 7.59
CA VAL A 281 -2.03 -36.82 8.59
C VAL A 281 -1.93 -35.44 9.25
N VAL A 282 -3.06 -34.75 9.32
CA VAL A 282 -3.22 -33.45 10.00
C VAL A 282 -2.70 -33.54 11.45
N PRO A 283 -1.76 -32.68 11.87
CA PRO A 283 -1.30 -32.67 13.26
C PRO A 283 -2.43 -32.29 14.22
N THR A 284 -2.62 -33.10 15.25
CA THR A 284 -3.42 -32.77 16.44
C THR A 284 -2.67 -31.81 17.36
N ASP A 285 -3.28 -30.66 17.60
CA ASP A 285 -3.37 -29.88 18.86
C ASP A 285 -2.09 -29.52 19.65
N GLY A 286 -1.67 -28.27 19.52
CA GLY A 286 -1.26 -27.45 20.67
C GLY A 286 -2.50 -26.87 21.38
N PRO A 287 -2.40 -26.39 22.63
CA PRO A 287 -3.58 -26.13 23.46
C PRO A 287 -4.51 -25.11 22.80
N ARG A 288 -5.67 -25.59 22.36
CA ARG A 288 -6.79 -24.79 21.87
C ARG A 288 -7.37 -24.04 23.05
N ASP A 289 -7.36 -22.72 22.99
CA ASP A 289 -8.20 -21.90 23.85
C ASP A 289 -9.66 -22.17 23.47
N SER A 290 -10.36 -22.93 24.31
CA SER A 290 -11.72 -23.44 24.12
C SER A 290 -12.82 -22.42 24.42
N THR A 291 -12.49 -21.12 24.44
CA THR A 291 -13.44 -20.04 24.77
C THR A 291 -13.84 -19.15 23.58
N LEU A 292 -13.45 -19.52 22.35
CA LEU A 292 -13.82 -18.80 21.13
C LEU A 292 -14.87 -19.58 20.34
N PRO A 293 -15.95 -18.93 19.85
CA PRO A 293 -16.97 -19.59 19.05
C PRO A 293 -16.33 -20.21 17.80
N GLU A 294 -16.75 -21.44 17.55
CA GLU A 294 -16.18 -22.38 16.59
C GLU A 294 -15.74 -21.69 15.27
N PRO A 295 -14.45 -21.78 14.86
CA PRO A 295 -14.11 -21.47 13.48
C PRO A 295 -14.91 -22.40 12.57
N ILE A 296 -15.28 -21.93 11.38
CA ILE A 296 -16.00 -22.75 10.39
C ILE A 296 -15.22 -24.05 10.17
N ARG A 297 -15.69 -25.16 10.77
CA ARG A 297 -14.99 -26.44 10.68
C ARG A 297 -15.14 -27.07 9.30
N ASP A 298 -16.24 -26.77 8.63
CA ASP A 298 -16.57 -27.26 7.30
C ASP A 298 -17.43 -26.23 6.53
N PRO A 299 -16.82 -25.34 5.73
CA PRO A 299 -17.56 -24.38 4.91
C PRO A 299 -18.33 -25.07 3.76
N GLU A 300 -17.89 -26.26 3.34
CA GLU A 300 -18.48 -26.98 2.20
C GLU A 300 -19.81 -27.61 2.58
N ALA A 301 -19.96 -28.05 3.83
CA ALA A 301 -21.24 -28.44 4.40
C ALA A 301 -22.29 -27.30 4.38
N LEU A 302 -21.84 -26.04 4.33
CA LEU A 302 -22.69 -24.86 4.21
C LEU A 302 -22.86 -24.41 2.74
N GLY A 303 -22.29 -25.13 1.78
CA GLY A 303 -22.35 -24.82 0.35
C GLY A 303 -21.36 -23.73 -0.10
N PHE A 304 -20.37 -23.38 0.72
CA PHE A 304 -19.36 -22.38 0.40
C PHE A 304 -18.01 -23.03 0.05
N PRO A 305 -17.08 -22.30 -0.61
CA PRO A 305 -15.78 -22.84 -0.94
C PRO A 305 -14.98 -23.30 0.28
N GLY A 306 -14.31 -24.43 0.16
CA GLY A 306 -13.39 -24.98 1.14
C GLY A 306 -12.22 -25.73 0.48
N PRO A 307 -11.46 -26.53 1.27
CA PRO A 307 -10.25 -27.21 0.79
C PRO A 307 -10.45 -28.15 -0.40
N SER A 308 -11.62 -28.76 -0.58
CA SER A 308 -11.87 -29.69 -1.69
C SER A 308 -12.30 -29.00 -2.98
N THR A 309 -12.72 -27.73 -2.88
CA THR A 309 -13.25 -26.94 -4.00
C THR A 309 -12.31 -25.81 -4.45
N THR A 310 -11.18 -25.64 -3.76
CA THR A 310 -10.21 -24.57 -4.01
C THR A 310 -8.78 -25.11 -4.02
N GLY A 311 -7.83 -24.29 -4.47
CA GLY A 311 -6.43 -24.70 -4.52
C GLY A 311 -6.11 -25.61 -5.70
N VAL A 312 -5.05 -26.41 -5.56
CA VAL A 312 -4.54 -27.29 -6.62
C VAL A 312 -5.50 -28.44 -6.88
N THR A 313 -5.88 -28.62 -8.15
CA THR A 313 -6.83 -29.67 -8.58
C THR A 313 -6.16 -31.00 -8.91
N ASP A 314 -4.89 -30.98 -9.35
CA ASP A 314 -4.11 -32.19 -9.61
C ASP A 314 -2.65 -32.01 -9.12
N PRO A 315 -2.39 -32.33 -7.84
CA PRO A 315 -1.05 -32.21 -7.25
C PRO A 315 0.00 -33.11 -7.90
N SER A 316 -0.41 -34.20 -8.55
CA SER A 316 0.52 -35.15 -9.18
C SER A 316 1.23 -34.58 -10.41
N ARG A 317 0.68 -33.51 -10.98
CA ARG A 317 1.21 -32.85 -12.18
C ARG A 317 2.17 -31.70 -11.88
N LEU A 318 2.37 -31.34 -10.61
CA LEU A 318 3.18 -30.19 -10.26
C LEU A 318 4.66 -30.45 -10.54
N ARG A 319 5.26 -29.61 -11.38
CA ARG A 319 6.73 -29.54 -11.51
C ARG A 319 7.30 -28.52 -10.54
N LEU A 320 8.42 -28.83 -9.91
CA LEU A 320 9.11 -27.87 -9.04
C LEU A 320 9.70 -26.72 -9.87
N VAL A 321 9.48 -25.49 -9.41
CA VAL A 321 10.06 -24.26 -9.93
C VAL A 321 10.60 -23.45 -8.76
N GLU A 322 11.90 -23.23 -8.72
CA GLU A 322 12.57 -22.49 -7.65
C GLU A 322 12.79 -21.03 -8.05
N GLY A 323 12.62 -20.12 -7.11
CA GLY A 323 12.91 -18.69 -7.27
C GLY A 323 11.77 -17.87 -7.88
N ARG A 324 12.13 -16.76 -8.53
CA ARG A 324 11.18 -15.81 -9.12
C ARG A 324 10.74 -16.25 -10.52
N VAL A 325 9.44 -16.43 -10.69
CA VAL A 325 8.80 -16.65 -12.00
C VAL A 325 8.35 -15.31 -12.57
N ASN A 326 8.80 -14.95 -13.76
CA ASN A 326 8.37 -13.74 -14.47
C ASN A 326 7.42 -14.11 -15.61
N LEU A 327 6.18 -13.67 -15.53
CA LEU A 327 5.15 -13.88 -16.56
C LEU A 327 4.94 -12.55 -17.30
N SER A 328 5.70 -12.37 -18.37
CA SER A 328 5.79 -11.10 -19.09
C SER A 328 5.21 -11.15 -20.50
N ARG A 329 4.89 -12.33 -21.02
CA ARG A 329 4.32 -12.48 -22.36
C ARG A 329 2.80 -12.39 -22.29
N ASP A 330 2.22 -11.57 -23.17
CA ASP A 330 0.76 -11.48 -23.32
C ASP A 330 0.17 -12.86 -23.71
N GLY A 331 -0.90 -13.28 -23.04
CA GLY A 331 -1.55 -14.58 -23.21
C GLY A 331 -0.78 -15.78 -22.67
N GLU A 332 0.28 -15.57 -21.87
CA GLU A 332 1.07 -16.65 -21.29
C GLU A 332 0.24 -17.49 -20.30
N VAL A 333 0.36 -18.81 -20.40
CA VAL A 333 -0.27 -19.77 -19.49
C VAL A 333 0.82 -20.44 -18.65
N PHE A 334 0.82 -20.17 -17.36
CA PHE A 334 1.71 -20.81 -16.38
C PHE A 334 0.91 -21.78 -15.52
N GLU A 335 1.19 -23.08 -15.66
CA GLU A 335 0.36 -24.10 -15.02
C GLU A 335 1.13 -25.30 -14.51
N ASN A 336 0.51 -26.09 -13.63
CA ASN A 336 1.03 -27.36 -13.11
C ASN A 336 2.42 -27.21 -12.48
N ALA A 337 2.55 -26.28 -11.53
CA ALA A 337 3.83 -25.97 -10.89
C ALA A 337 3.72 -25.88 -9.37
N LEU A 338 4.71 -26.44 -8.68
CA LEU A 338 5.05 -26.12 -7.30
C LEU A 338 6.13 -25.03 -7.36
N VAL A 339 5.76 -23.80 -7.05
CA VAL A 339 6.68 -22.67 -7.01
C VAL A 339 7.16 -22.45 -5.59
N ARG A 340 8.47 -22.49 -5.37
CA ARG A 340 9.11 -22.03 -4.13
C ARG A 340 9.80 -20.71 -4.39
N GLY A 341 9.15 -19.63 -4.01
CA GLY A 341 9.60 -18.28 -4.37
C GLY A 341 8.42 -17.35 -4.58
N ARG A 342 8.38 -16.67 -5.73
CA ARG A 342 7.31 -15.69 -6.04
C ARG A 342 7.00 -15.67 -7.53
N ILE A 343 5.80 -15.20 -7.87
CA ILE A 343 5.38 -14.94 -9.24
C ILE A 343 5.25 -13.43 -9.44
N TYR A 344 5.79 -12.93 -10.55
CA TYR A 344 5.74 -11.54 -10.95
C TYR A 344 5.12 -11.44 -12.33
N VAL A 345 4.01 -10.71 -12.45
CA VAL A 345 3.21 -10.65 -13.68
C VAL A 345 3.31 -9.24 -14.27
N THR A 346 3.75 -9.14 -15.52
CA THR A 346 3.71 -7.91 -16.33
C THR A 346 2.92 -8.09 -17.63
N GLY A 347 2.72 -9.33 -18.09
CA GLY A 347 1.95 -9.64 -19.31
C GLY A 347 0.43 -9.46 -19.13
N LYS A 348 -0.26 -9.19 -20.24
CA LYS A 348 -1.73 -9.14 -20.32
C LYS A 348 -2.31 -10.54 -20.54
N ASP A 349 -3.54 -10.77 -20.13
CA ASP A 349 -4.25 -12.03 -20.44
C ASP A 349 -3.50 -13.29 -19.95
N VAL A 350 -2.65 -13.13 -18.94
CA VAL A 350 -1.87 -14.23 -18.36
C VAL A 350 -2.82 -15.12 -17.58
N THR A 351 -2.62 -16.43 -17.66
CA THR A 351 -3.34 -17.42 -16.85
C THR A 351 -2.36 -18.17 -15.95
N ILE A 352 -2.61 -18.18 -14.65
CA ILE A 352 -1.94 -19.03 -13.66
C ILE A 352 -2.95 -20.11 -13.25
N ARG A 353 -2.61 -21.40 -13.44
CA ARG A 353 -3.55 -22.50 -13.22
C ARG A 353 -2.94 -23.74 -12.59
N ASN A 354 -3.60 -24.34 -11.61
CA ASN A 354 -3.10 -25.57 -10.96
C ASN A 354 -1.67 -25.36 -10.43
N VAL A 355 -1.49 -24.32 -9.62
CA VAL A 355 -0.19 -23.92 -9.06
C VAL A 355 -0.25 -23.98 -7.55
N ARG A 356 0.77 -24.58 -6.92
CA ARG A 356 1.04 -24.43 -5.49
C ARG A 356 2.20 -23.44 -5.34
N LEU A 357 2.00 -22.35 -4.62
CA LEU A 357 3.01 -21.34 -4.37
C LEU A 357 3.39 -21.30 -2.89
N GLU A 358 4.61 -21.66 -2.58
CA GLU A 358 5.23 -21.53 -1.27
C GLU A 358 6.12 -20.26 -1.28
N THR A 359 5.66 -19.18 -0.64
CA THR A 359 6.27 -17.85 -0.75
C THR A 359 6.80 -17.31 0.56
N GLY A 360 8.10 -17.00 0.60
CA GLY A 360 8.72 -16.15 1.63
C GLY A 360 8.91 -14.69 1.20
N ALA A 361 8.28 -14.27 0.11
CA ALA A 361 8.34 -12.88 -0.37
C ALA A 361 7.15 -12.07 0.12
N ASP A 362 7.30 -10.74 0.17
CA ASP A 362 6.25 -9.77 0.49
C ASP A 362 4.91 -10.08 -0.21
N TRP A 363 5.00 -10.37 -1.51
CA TRP A 363 3.84 -10.71 -2.35
C TRP A 363 4.10 -12.02 -3.05
N GLY A 364 3.23 -13.01 -2.81
CA GLY A 364 3.27 -14.28 -3.51
C GLY A 364 3.14 -14.08 -5.01
N ILE A 365 2.02 -13.50 -5.44
CA ILE A 365 1.78 -13.05 -6.82
C ILE A 365 1.74 -11.53 -6.84
N HIS A 366 2.74 -10.91 -7.48
CA HIS A 366 2.78 -9.48 -7.73
C HIS A 366 2.17 -9.19 -9.10
N VAL A 367 1.01 -8.53 -9.14
CA VAL A 367 0.39 -8.07 -10.38
C VAL A 367 0.88 -6.66 -10.68
N ASP A 368 1.84 -6.51 -11.58
CA ASP A 368 2.43 -5.21 -11.88
C ASP A 368 1.62 -4.49 -12.96
N SER A 369 0.41 -4.04 -12.60
CA SER A 369 -0.51 -3.38 -13.54
C SER A 369 0.08 -2.13 -14.18
N ARG A 370 1.15 -1.59 -13.60
CA ARG A 370 1.91 -0.43 -14.12
C ARG A 370 2.70 -0.77 -15.37
N ASN A 371 3.16 -2.01 -15.50
CA ASN A 371 3.90 -2.51 -16.67
C ASN A 371 3.01 -3.31 -17.63
N GLY A 372 1.69 -3.09 -17.56
CA GLY A 372 0.73 -3.61 -18.51
C GLY A 372 -0.04 -4.84 -18.03
N ALA A 373 0.26 -5.39 -16.84
CA ALA A 373 -0.46 -6.55 -16.33
C ALA A 373 -1.94 -6.23 -16.16
N ARG A 374 -2.78 -6.91 -16.93
CA ARG A 374 -4.23 -6.80 -16.83
C ARG A 374 -4.92 -8.04 -17.34
N ARG A 375 -6.11 -8.28 -16.81
CA ARG A 375 -6.89 -9.49 -17.09
C ARG A 375 -6.09 -10.76 -16.76
N LEU A 376 -5.33 -10.71 -15.66
CA LEU A 376 -4.70 -11.90 -15.10
C LEU A 376 -5.81 -12.83 -14.58
N LEU A 377 -5.81 -14.08 -15.00
CA LEU A 377 -6.63 -15.13 -14.41
C LEU A 377 -5.76 -16.00 -13.51
N VAL A 378 -6.04 -16.03 -12.21
CA VAL A 378 -5.48 -17.00 -11.27
C VAL A 378 -6.58 -17.97 -10.91
N VAL A 379 -6.39 -19.25 -11.21
CA VAL A 379 -7.43 -20.27 -11.03
C VAL A 379 -6.84 -21.57 -10.49
N ASP A 380 -7.57 -22.26 -9.62
CA ASP A 380 -7.14 -23.54 -9.05
C ASP A 380 -5.72 -23.46 -8.47
N THR A 381 -5.47 -22.45 -7.63
CA THR A 381 -4.13 -22.13 -7.14
C THR A 381 -4.12 -22.06 -5.63
N GLU A 382 -3.15 -22.71 -4.99
CA GLU A 382 -2.91 -22.68 -3.56
C GLU A 382 -1.70 -21.80 -3.28
N ILE A 383 -1.83 -20.83 -2.37
CA ILE A 383 -0.76 -19.90 -1.98
C ILE A 383 -0.54 -20.02 -0.47
N ILE A 384 0.69 -20.32 -0.09
CA ILE A 384 1.10 -20.59 1.29
C ILE A 384 2.27 -19.67 1.61
N GLY A 385 2.05 -18.73 2.54
CA GLY A 385 3.14 -17.93 3.07
C GLY A 385 4.13 -18.78 3.87
N GLN A 386 5.40 -18.42 3.83
CA GLN A 386 6.51 -19.06 4.54
C GLN A 386 7.29 -18.00 5.31
N GLY A 387 7.79 -18.35 6.50
CA GLY A 387 8.49 -17.39 7.37
C GLY A 387 7.59 -16.23 7.83
N ASP A 388 8.17 -15.07 8.16
CA ASP A 388 7.45 -13.91 8.73
C ASP A 388 7.24 -12.75 7.74
N THR A 389 7.39 -13.00 6.43
CA THR A 389 7.50 -11.93 5.39
C THR A 389 6.37 -11.88 4.37
N CYS A 390 5.53 -12.92 4.25
CA CYS A 390 4.39 -12.86 3.32
C CYS A 390 3.34 -11.85 3.81
N ILE A 391 3.28 -10.69 3.16
CA ILE A 391 2.30 -9.64 3.45
C ILE A 391 0.99 -9.96 2.75
N ALA A 392 1.00 -10.38 1.49
CA ALA A 392 -0.21 -10.84 0.80
C ALA A 392 0.05 -11.98 -0.18
N GLY A 393 -0.90 -12.91 -0.30
CA GLY A 393 -0.86 -13.98 -1.29
C GLY A 393 -0.90 -13.44 -2.72
N ILE A 394 -1.80 -12.49 -3.00
CA ILE A 394 -1.87 -11.74 -4.27
C ILE A 394 -1.95 -10.25 -3.94
N ALA A 395 -1.20 -9.42 -4.67
CA ALA A 395 -1.20 -7.98 -4.47
C ALA A 395 -1.47 -7.19 -5.76
N HIS A 396 -2.10 -6.02 -5.58
CA HIS A 396 -2.48 -5.01 -6.58
C HIS A 396 -3.80 -5.33 -7.32
N GLY A 397 -4.04 -4.72 -8.49
CA GLY A 397 -5.32 -4.82 -9.21
C GLY A 397 -5.23 -5.60 -10.52
N ASN A 398 -6.32 -5.58 -11.29
CA ASN A 398 -6.45 -6.14 -12.64
C ASN A 398 -6.34 -7.67 -12.73
N PHE A 399 -6.90 -8.39 -11.76
CA PHE A 399 -6.91 -9.85 -11.77
C PHE A 399 -8.27 -10.45 -11.42
N THR A 400 -8.48 -11.70 -11.86
CA THR A 400 -9.55 -12.56 -11.38
C THR A 400 -8.94 -13.74 -10.66
N ALA A 401 -9.22 -13.89 -9.36
CA ALA A 401 -8.90 -15.07 -8.58
C ALA A 401 -10.15 -15.96 -8.46
N ARG A 402 -10.06 -17.20 -8.95
CA ARG A 402 -11.16 -18.15 -8.95
C ARG A 402 -10.73 -19.48 -8.35
N ARG A 403 -11.41 -19.95 -7.30
CA ARG A 403 -11.01 -21.19 -6.59
C ARG A 403 -9.56 -21.14 -6.11
N VAL A 404 -9.14 -19.97 -5.64
CA VAL A 404 -7.80 -19.77 -5.07
C VAL A 404 -7.87 -20.00 -3.57
N GLU A 405 -6.90 -20.72 -3.04
CA GLU A 405 -6.71 -20.90 -1.60
C GLU A 405 -5.50 -20.07 -1.14
N VAL A 406 -5.65 -19.30 -0.05
CA VAL A 406 -4.54 -18.55 0.56
C VAL A 406 -4.45 -18.81 2.05
N THR A 407 -3.25 -19.16 2.52
CA THR A 407 -2.93 -19.41 3.93
C THR A 407 -1.58 -18.83 4.35
N ASN A 408 -1.41 -18.60 5.65
CA ASN A 408 -0.14 -18.21 6.29
C ASN A 408 0.56 -16.96 5.72
N CYS A 409 -0.21 -16.06 5.11
CA CYS A 409 0.20 -14.67 4.87
C CYS A 409 -0.48 -13.75 5.89
N ASP A 410 0.00 -12.51 6.03
CA ASP A 410 -0.67 -11.52 6.87
C ASP A 410 -2.06 -11.20 6.29
N ASP A 411 -2.11 -10.71 5.06
CA ASP A 411 -3.34 -10.59 4.27
C ASP A 411 -3.50 -11.77 3.30
N GLY A 412 -4.74 -12.15 3.02
CA GLY A 412 -5.03 -13.10 1.96
C GLY A 412 -4.72 -12.50 0.58
N MET A 413 -5.47 -11.46 0.20
CA MET A 413 -5.20 -10.70 -1.01
C MET A 413 -5.38 -9.20 -0.79
N ARG A 414 -4.41 -8.42 -1.27
CA ARG A 414 -4.54 -6.96 -1.41
C ARG A 414 -5.06 -6.63 -2.80
N ILE A 415 -6.36 -6.34 -2.88
CA ILE A 415 -7.12 -6.16 -4.11
C ILE A 415 -7.18 -4.69 -4.52
N GLY A 416 -6.71 -4.39 -5.74
CA GLY A 416 -6.79 -3.08 -6.38
C GLY A 416 -7.96 -2.99 -7.37
N PRO A 417 -7.98 -1.97 -8.25
CA PRO A 417 -9.05 -1.80 -9.23
C PRO A 417 -9.18 -3.00 -10.18
N ASP A 418 -10.36 -3.16 -10.78
CA ASP A 418 -10.66 -4.18 -11.79
C ASP A 418 -10.32 -5.60 -11.33
N THR A 419 -10.72 -5.92 -10.09
CA THR A 419 -10.41 -7.20 -9.45
C THR A 419 -11.68 -7.98 -9.14
N THR A 420 -11.67 -9.27 -9.46
CA THR A 420 -12.71 -10.22 -9.03
C THR A 420 -12.09 -11.32 -8.19
N VAL A 421 -12.65 -11.57 -7.02
CA VAL A 421 -12.34 -12.75 -6.20
C VAL A 421 -13.61 -13.57 -6.09
N GLU A 422 -13.59 -14.79 -6.62
CA GLU A 422 -14.76 -15.65 -6.67
C GLU A 422 -14.47 -17.10 -6.30
N GLY A 423 -15.40 -17.76 -5.63
CA GLY A 423 -15.29 -19.19 -5.34
C GLY A 423 -14.03 -19.57 -4.58
N SER A 424 -13.41 -18.63 -3.85
CA SER A 424 -12.06 -18.77 -3.27
C SER A 424 -12.13 -18.94 -1.76
N PHE A 425 -11.06 -19.49 -1.18
CA PHE A 425 -10.97 -19.82 0.24
C PHE A 425 -9.75 -19.14 0.87
N VAL A 426 -9.98 -18.18 1.74
CA VAL A 426 -8.91 -17.47 2.45
C VAL A 426 -9.05 -17.76 3.93
N HIS A 427 -8.04 -18.39 4.53
CA HIS A 427 -8.07 -18.83 5.92
C HIS A 427 -6.66 -18.99 6.48
N GLY A 428 -6.55 -19.32 7.77
CA GLY A 428 -5.25 -19.62 8.38
C GLY A 428 -4.23 -18.49 8.24
N LEU A 429 -4.70 -17.23 8.20
CA LEU A 429 -3.84 -16.06 8.06
C LEU A 429 -3.01 -15.88 9.34
N ARG A 430 -1.76 -15.46 9.15
CA ARG A 430 -0.84 -15.21 10.24
C ARG A 430 -1.03 -13.77 10.74
N LYS A 431 -0.58 -13.51 11.97
CA LYS A 431 -0.25 -12.16 12.42
C LYS A 431 1.26 -12.07 12.57
N SER A 432 1.98 -11.54 11.59
CA SER A 432 3.41 -11.28 11.76
C SER A 432 3.63 -10.25 12.87
N LYS A 433 4.73 -10.37 13.63
CA LYS A 433 5.02 -9.45 14.74
C LYS A 433 5.12 -8.01 14.22
N GLY A 434 4.18 -7.16 14.61
CA GLY A 434 4.09 -5.75 14.21
C GLY A 434 3.45 -5.51 12.83
N ASP A 435 2.61 -6.42 12.35
CA ASP A 435 1.54 -6.05 11.42
C ASP A 435 0.21 -6.19 12.17
N GLU A 436 -0.59 -5.13 12.21
CA GLU A 436 -1.91 -5.15 12.81
C GLU A 436 -3.03 -5.44 11.82
N HIS A 437 -2.74 -5.45 10.52
CA HIS A 437 -3.70 -5.82 9.49
C HIS A 437 -3.45 -7.24 9.02
N ASN A 438 -4.46 -8.06 9.24
CA ASN A 438 -4.53 -9.38 8.68
C ASN A 438 -5.97 -9.58 8.22
N ASP A 439 -6.16 -9.17 6.98
CA ASP A 439 -7.42 -9.10 6.28
C ASP A 439 -7.50 -10.24 5.27
N ALA A 440 -8.63 -10.94 5.22
CA ALA A 440 -8.80 -11.93 4.16
C ALA A 440 -8.75 -11.25 2.79
N LEU A 441 -9.40 -10.10 2.65
CA LEU A 441 -9.27 -9.21 1.50
C LEU A 441 -9.13 -7.75 1.94
N GLN A 442 -8.10 -7.07 1.46
CA GLN A 442 -7.85 -5.66 1.75
C GLN A 442 -7.79 -4.83 0.47
N THR A 443 -8.43 -3.67 0.46
CA THR A 443 -8.19 -2.63 -0.54
C THR A 443 -7.94 -1.29 0.13
N THR A 444 -7.00 -0.53 -0.41
CA THR A 444 -6.65 0.82 0.06
C THR A 444 -7.01 1.93 -0.94
N GLY A 445 -7.73 1.54 -2.02
CA GLY A 445 -8.12 2.37 -3.15
C GLY A 445 -8.35 1.52 -4.41
N GLY A 446 -9.26 1.96 -5.27
CA GLY A 446 -9.59 1.28 -6.52
C GLY A 446 -11.09 1.16 -6.77
N SER A 447 -11.48 0.87 -8.01
CA SER A 447 -12.88 0.71 -8.38
C SER A 447 -13.13 -0.57 -9.18
N ASN A 448 -14.40 -0.92 -9.35
CA ASN A 448 -14.83 -2.13 -10.07
C ASN A 448 -14.27 -3.41 -9.41
N ILE A 449 -14.60 -3.58 -8.13
CA ILE A 449 -14.15 -4.72 -7.31
C ILE A 449 -15.34 -5.64 -7.04
N ARG A 450 -15.17 -6.94 -7.27
CA ARG A 450 -16.19 -7.95 -7.05
C ARG A 450 -15.67 -9.04 -6.14
N ILE A 451 -16.31 -9.24 -4.99
CA ILE A 451 -16.00 -10.27 -4.00
C ILE A 451 -17.24 -11.14 -3.88
N ARG A 452 -17.25 -12.32 -4.51
CA ARG A 452 -18.46 -13.15 -4.57
C ARG A 452 -18.26 -14.63 -4.30
N ASN A 453 -19.17 -15.22 -3.54
CA ASN A 453 -19.21 -16.66 -3.30
C ASN A 453 -17.88 -17.21 -2.77
N ASN A 454 -17.24 -16.51 -1.84
CA ASN A 454 -15.99 -16.92 -1.19
C ASN A 454 -16.23 -17.38 0.24
N THR A 455 -15.26 -18.12 0.80
CA THR A 455 -15.13 -18.31 2.25
C THR A 455 -13.93 -17.51 2.74
N LEU A 456 -14.18 -16.56 3.64
CA LEU A 456 -13.18 -15.62 4.16
C LEU A 456 -13.13 -15.72 5.69
N ILE A 457 -12.09 -16.36 6.21
CA ILE A 457 -11.96 -16.67 7.64
C ILE A 457 -10.83 -15.86 8.26
N SER A 458 -11.22 -14.97 9.18
CA SER A 458 -10.35 -14.17 10.01
C SER A 458 -10.52 -14.61 11.47
N VAL A 459 -10.00 -15.81 11.81
CA VAL A 459 -10.22 -16.55 13.07
C VAL A 459 -9.86 -15.84 14.38
N TRP A 460 -9.09 -14.75 14.36
CA TRP A 460 -8.66 -14.10 15.59
C TRP A 460 -9.57 -12.93 15.96
N LYS A 461 -10.03 -12.86 17.22
CA LYS A 461 -10.64 -11.64 17.80
C LYS A 461 -9.71 -10.40 17.77
N ARG A 462 -8.45 -10.55 17.35
CA ARG A 462 -7.44 -9.49 17.13
C ARG A 462 -6.91 -9.41 15.69
N GLN A 463 -7.55 -10.11 14.74
CA GLN A 463 -7.39 -9.88 13.31
C GLN A 463 -8.23 -8.67 12.91
N THR A 464 -7.84 -7.98 11.83
CA THR A 464 -8.56 -6.76 11.41
C THR A 464 -9.93 -7.14 10.86
N SER A 465 -10.02 -7.82 9.71
CA SER A 465 -11.32 -8.10 9.08
C SER A 465 -11.32 -9.28 8.10
N SER A 466 -12.50 -9.68 7.62
CA SER A 466 -12.60 -10.52 6.41
C SER A 466 -12.56 -9.65 5.15
N VAL A 467 -13.17 -8.46 5.18
CA VAL A 467 -13.12 -7.50 4.08
C VAL A 467 -12.82 -6.11 4.62
N PHE A 468 -11.70 -5.54 4.18
CA PHE A 468 -11.24 -4.20 4.57
C PHE A 468 -11.23 -3.26 3.37
N LEU A 469 -12.19 -2.33 3.29
CA LEU A 469 -12.26 -1.30 2.26
C LEU A 469 -11.90 0.06 2.87
N GLN A 470 -10.64 0.48 2.72
CA GLN A 470 -10.12 1.67 3.39
C GLN A 470 -9.55 2.70 2.40
N ALA A 471 -10.24 3.83 2.17
CA ALA A 471 -9.81 4.81 1.17
C ALA A 471 -8.61 5.65 1.64
N ILE A 472 -7.38 5.22 1.31
CA ILE A 472 -6.13 5.86 1.78
C ILE A 472 -5.32 6.42 0.62
N PHE A 473 -5.04 5.54 -0.35
CA PHE A 473 -4.21 5.86 -1.50
C PHE A 473 -5.08 6.29 -2.68
N GLY A 474 -6.40 6.22 -2.56
CA GLY A 474 -7.37 6.64 -3.58
C GLY A 474 -8.83 6.43 -3.17
N PRO A 475 -9.81 7.06 -3.86
CA PRO A 475 -11.21 6.68 -3.73
C PRO A 475 -11.43 5.18 -3.96
N ILE A 476 -12.46 4.67 -3.29
CA ILE A 476 -13.02 3.35 -3.51
C ILE A 476 -14.41 3.55 -4.11
N ASP A 477 -14.68 2.92 -5.24
CA ASP A 477 -15.97 3.06 -5.93
C ASP A 477 -16.42 1.77 -6.61
N ASN A 478 -17.74 1.54 -6.74
CA ASN A 478 -18.30 0.40 -7.47
C ASN A 478 -17.74 -0.94 -6.96
N VAL A 479 -18.04 -1.24 -5.70
CA VAL A 479 -17.64 -2.48 -5.02
C VAL A 479 -18.88 -3.32 -4.74
N VAL A 480 -18.82 -4.61 -5.07
CA VAL A 480 -19.87 -5.57 -4.71
C VAL A 480 -19.27 -6.70 -3.87
N VAL A 481 -19.83 -6.90 -2.68
CA VAL A 481 -19.51 -7.99 -1.76
C VAL A 481 -20.76 -8.83 -1.58
N GLU A 482 -20.82 -10.00 -2.23
CA GLU A 482 -22.05 -10.79 -2.30
C GLU A 482 -21.89 -12.29 -2.12
N GLY A 483 -22.83 -12.94 -1.42
CA GLY A 483 -22.86 -14.39 -1.34
C GLY A 483 -21.65 -15.02 -0.66
N ASN A 484 -20.92 -14.28 0.19
CA ASN A 484 -19.72 -14.82 0.85
C ASN A 484 -20.07 -15.40 2.24
N LEU A 485 -19.33 -16.41 2.66
CA LEU A 485 -19.25 -16.85 4.05
C LEU A 485 -18.07 -16.15 4.73
N MET A 486 -18.34 -15.37 5.76
CA MET A 486 -17.33 -14.57 6.45
C MET A 486 -17.31 -14.88 7.95
N SER A 487 -16.12 -14.93 8.53
CA SER A 487 -15.93 -15.21 9.95
C SER A 487 -14.87 -14.32 10.56
N GLY A 488 -15.18 -13.81 11.75
CA GLY A 488 -14.23 -13.17 12.64
C GLY A 488 -13.86 -11.74 12.29
N GLY A 489 -12.66 -11.33 12.69
CA GLY A 489 -12.20 -9.95 12.66
C GLY A 489 -12.65 -9.09 13.85
N THR A 490 -12.00 -7.93 13.97
CA THR A 490 -12.36 -6.89 14.93
C THR A 490 -13.74 -6.33 14.59
N TYR A 491 -13.92 -6.03 13.31
CA TYR A 491 -15.22 -6.11 12.63
C TYR A 491 -15.06 -7.00 11.41
N THR A 492 -16.07 -7.80 11.07
CA THR A 492 -15.96 -8.70 9.91
C THR A 492 -15.80 -7.93 8.60
N VAL A 493 -16.49 -6.80 8.46
CA VAL A 493 -16.37 -5.89 7.31
C VAL A 493 -16.09 -4.46 7.75
N TYR A 494 -15.08 -3.83 7.16
CA TYR A 494 -14.84 -2.40 7.27
C TYR A 494 -15.06 -1.71 5.94
N VAL A 495 -15.74 -0.57 5.99
CA VAL A 495 -15.79 0.37 4.88
C VAL A 495 -15.58 1.77 5.45
N GLU A 496 -14.37 2.29 5.33
CA GLU A 496 -14.05 3.57 5.94
C GLU A 496 -13.09 4.42 5.13
N ASN A 497 -13.17 5.73 5.37
CA ASN A 497 -12.10 6.65 5.05
C ASN A 497 -11.18 6.81 6.27
N VAL A 498 -9.87 6.85 6.05
CA VAL A 498 -8.86 7.35 7.00
C VAL A 498 -8.02 8.40 6.29
N GLY A 499 -8.14 9.64 6.75
CA GLY A 499 -7.44 10.79 6.17
C GLY A 499 -8.34 11.65 5.29
N GLU A 500 -7.74 12.35 4.34
CA GLU A 500 -8.41 13.40 3.55
C GLU A 500 -9.10 12.87 2.26
N GLN A 501 -9.22 11.56 2.06
CA GLN A 501 -9.92 11.04 0.86
C GLN A 501 -11.44 11.20 1.00
N PRO A 502 -12.19 11.29 -0.10
CA PRO A 502 -13.62 11.02 -0.05
C PRO A 502 -13.87 9.58 0.43
N GLY A 503 -14.97 9.41 1.16
CA GLY A 503 -15.50 8.12 1.54
C GLY A 503 -15.63 7.12 0.38
N PRO A 504 -15.51 5.80 0.64
CA PRO A 504 -15.94 4.80 -0.33
C PRO A 504 -17.37 5.04 -0.83
N THR A 505 -17.58 5.02 -2.14
CA THR A 505 -18.88 5.23 -2.80
C THR A 505 -19.36 3.99 -3.55
N ASN A 506 -20.68 3.90 -3.81
CA ASN A 506 -21.29 2.79 -4.57
C ASN A 506 -20.85 1.40 -4.09
N VAL A 507 -20.80 1.21 -2.77
CA VAL A 507 -20.46 -0.07 -2.15
C VAL A 507 -21.76 -0.83 -1.87
N HIS A 508 -21.90 -2.03 -2.43
CA HIS A 508 -23.06 -2.89 -2.23
C HIS A 508 -22.64 -4.18 -1.52
N ILE A 509 -23.18 -4.40 -0.32
CA ILE A 509 -22.88 -5.58 0.51
C ILE A 509 -24.18 -6.33 0.76
N ARG A 510 -24.32 -7.51 0.16
CA ARG A 510 -25.60 -8.23 0.17
C ARG A 510 -25.49 -9.74 0.14
N ASP A 511 -26.53 -10.41 0.61
CA ASP A 511 -26.66 -11.87 0.48
C ASP A 511 -25.49 -12.66 1.11
N ASN A 512 -24.76 -12.08 2.07
CA ASN A 512 -23.63 -12.74 2.72
C ASN A 512 -24.07 -13.45 4.02
N VAL A 513 -23.33 -14.51 4.38
CA VAL A 513 -23.47 -15.24 5.64
C VAL A 513 -22.30 -14.90 6.56
N PHE A 514 -22.61 -14.41 7.76
CA PHE A 514 -21.64 -14.08 8.80
C PHE A 514 -21.69 -15.13 9.89
N VAL A 515 -20.56 -15.72 10.27
CA VAL A 515 -20.55 -16.69 11.37
C VAL A 515 -20.95 -15.99 12.66
N GLN A 516 -22.05 -16.44 13.25
CA GLN A 516 -22.62 -15.89 14.48
C GLN A 516 -21.54 -15.83 15.57
N ASP A 517 -21.47 -14.70 16.27
CA ASP A 517 -20.58 -14.45 17.41
C ASP A 517 -19.07 -14.54 17.12
N SER A 518 -18.66 -14.62 15.84
CA SER A 518 -17.24 -14.76 15.49
C SER A 518 -16.43 -13.46 15.61
N TRP A 519 -17.07 -12.28 15.50
CA TRP A 519 -16.41 -10.97 15.54
C TRP A 519 -16.16 -10.45 16.96
N LEU A 520 -15.24 -9.49 17.12
CA LEU A 520 -14.99 -8.84 18.42
C LEU A 520 -16.00 -7.74 18.74
N TYR A 521 -16.15 -6.73 17.87
CA TYR A 521 -17.01 -5.56 18.14
C TYR A 521 -18.31 -5.56 17.34
N GLY A 522 -18.31 -6.14 16.13
CA GLY A 522 -19.51 -6.20 15.31
C GLY A 522 -19.27 -6.86 13.96
N HIS A 523 -20.34 -7.23 13.27
CA HIS A 523 -20.26 -7.76 11.90
C HIS A 523 -19.80 -6.70 10.88
N ARG A 524 -19.93 -5.41 11.18
CA ARG A 524 -19.54 -4.33 10.27
C ARG A 524 -19.17 -3.01 10.97
N ARG A 525 -18.30 -2.22 10.34
CA ARG A 525 -18.05 -0.81 10.68
C ARG A 525 -18.00 0.03 9.42
N PHE A 526 -18.90 1.02 9.33
CA PHE A 526 -18.90 2.00 8.24
C PHE A 526 -18.64 3.40 8.79
N ARG A 527 -17.68 4.11 8.18
CA ARG A 527 -17.37 5.51 8.54
C ARG A 527 -17.17 6.33 7.28
N ASP A 528 -17.95 7.39 7.14
CA ASP A 528 -17.89 8.31 6.00
C ASP A 528 -17.93 7.54 4.67
N ALA A 529 -18.90 6.65 4.48
CA ALA A 529 -18.98 5.79 3.31
C ALA A 529 -20.43 5.64 2.82
N GLN A 530 -20.64 5.51 1.51
CA GLN A 530 -21.94 5.21 0.92
C GLN A 530 -22.06 3.70 0.68
N VAL A 531 -22.72 3.03 1.62
CA VAL A 531 -22.87 1.56 1.60
C VAL A 531 -24.35 1.20 1.52
N THR A 532 -24.72 0.39 0.54
CA THR A 532 -25.99 -0.33 0.52
C THR A 532 -25.80 -1.69 1.19
N TRP A 533 -26.50 -1.92 2.30
CA TRP A 533 -26.49 -3.18 3.04
C TRP A 533 -27.84 -3.87 2.98
N ARG A 534 -27.92 -5.09 2.44
CA ARG A 534 -29.19 -5.82 2.28
C ARG A 534 -29.04 -7.33 2.43
N ASP A 535 -30.04 -7.99 3.01
CA ASP A 535 -30.17 -9.46 3.00
C ASP A 535 -28.93 -10.24 3.46
N ASN A 536 -28.10 -9.62 4.30
CA ASN A 536 -27.03 -10.30 5.00
C ASN A 536 -27.60 -11.00 6.23
N VAL A 537 -27.15 -12.22 6.49
CA VAL A 537 -27.63 -13.05 7.59
C VAL A 537 -26.47 -13.61 8.40
N THR A 538 -26.73 -14.05 9.62
CA THR A 538 -25.78 -14.84 10.38
C THR A 538 -25.90 -16.32 9.99
N SER A 539 -24.94 -17.14 10.41
CA SER A 539 -24.96 -18.60 10.20
C SER A 539 -26.13 -19.31 10.90
N SER A 540 -26.80 -18.65 11.85
CA SER A 540 -28.06 -19.13 12.45
C SER A 540 -29.32 -18.67 11.70
N GLY A 541 -29.15 -17.90 10.61
CA GLY A 541 -30.25 -17.37 9.79
C GLY A 541 -30.82 -16.04 10.28
N GLN A 542 -30.24 -15.41 11.29
CA GLN A 542 -30.69 -14.09 11.76
C GLN A 542 -30.33 -13.01 10.74
N ARG A 543 -31.30 -12.18 10.32
CA ARG A 543 -31.02 -11.01 9.48
C ARG A 543 -30.15 -9.99 10.23
N LEU A 544 -29.10 -9.51 9.56
CA LEU A 544 -28.24 -8.44 10.03
C LEU A 544 -28.70 -7.11 9.45
N SER A 545 -29.19 -6.21 10.31
CA SER A 545 -29.58 -4.84 9.96
C SER A 545 -28.38 -3.92 9.85
#